data_AF-A0A7S0DXQ0-F1
#
_entry.id   AF-A0A7S0DXQ0-F1
#
_cell.length_a   1.000
_cell.length_b   1.000
_cell.length_c   1.000
_cell.angle_alpha   90.00
_cell.angle_beta   90.00
_cell.angle_gamma   90.00
#
_symmetry.space_group_name_H-M   'P 1'
#
loop_
_entity.id
_entity.type
_entity.pdbx_description
1 polymer ?
#
loop_
_entity_poly.entity_id
_entity_poly.type
_entity_poly.pdbx_seq_one_letter_code
_entity_poly.pdbx_strand_id
1 'polypeptide(L)'
;PSFDNVQQHCSTGRFDLLWRLMSECIPEDKVSIQREIVRHVEYTLACTRLNFAKKHAFQATAHSLRDRMVERFNDTEQLFDDVRARRVYYLSLEFLMGRTLSNCVHSLGLVGKYSEALDELGFQLEELYEEEKDAALGNGGLGRLAACFMD
;
A
#
# COMPACT_ATOMS: atom_id res chain seq x y z
N PRO A 1 2.28 14.11 -16.71
CA PRO A 1 2.19 15.55 -16.39
C PRO A 1 3.02 15.81 -15.13
N SER A 2 4.15 16.48 -15.31
CA SER A 2 5.24 16.57 -14.34
C SER A 2 4.84 17.30 -13.04
N PHE A 3 5.42 16.83 -11.93
CA PHE A 3 5.33 17.34 -10.56
C PHE A 3 5.74 18.82 -10.38
N ASP A 4 6.09 19.53 -11.45
CA ASP A 4 6.73 20.84 -11.39
C ASP A 4 5.74 21.99 -11.09
N ASN A 5 4.44 21.83 -11.37
CA ASN A 5 3.47 22.91 -11.19
C ASN A 5 3.00 23.11 -9.74
N VAL A 6 3.13 22.11 -8.87
CA VAL A 6 2.81 22.24 -7.42
C VAL A 6 3.98 22.90 -6.65
N GLN A 7 5.19 22.87 -7.21
CA GLN A 7 6.41 23.38 -6.56
C GLN A 7 6.42 24.89 -6.36
N GLN A 8 5.61 25.66 -7.09
CA GLN A 8 5.68 27.13 -7.07
C GLN A 8 4.90 27.80 -5.92
N HIS A 9 4.00 27.11 -5.22
CA HIS A 9 3.16 27.74 -4.19
C HIS A 9 3.62 27.57 -2.73
N CYS A 10 4.59 26.69 -2.44
CA CYS A 10 4.94 26.31 -1.07
C CYS A 10 6.36 26.68 -0.61
N SER A 11 7.14 27.41 -1.41
CA SER A 11 8.59 27.51 -1.20
C SER A 11 9.08 28.61 -0.23
N THR A 12 8.24 29.14 0.67
CA THR A 12 8.73 29.98 1.81
C THR A 12 7.74 30.06 2.99
N GLY A 13 7.46 28.93 3.67
CA GLY A 13 6.50 28.88 4.78
C GLY A 13 7.01 28.20 6.05
N ARG A 14 6.32 28.41 7.18
CA ARG A 14 6.54 27.78 8.50
C ARG A 14 6.69 26.24 8.45
N PHE A 15 6.17 25.60 7.40
CA PHE A 15 6.14 24.15 7.23
C PHE A 15 7.10 23.61 6.17
N ASP A 16 8.07 24.42 5.70
CA ASP A 16 9.01 24.03 4.65
C ASP A 16 9.81 22.74 5.01
N LEU A 17 10.25 22.60 6.27
CA LEU A 17 10.91 21.37 6.72
C LEU A 17 10.00 20.14 6.61
N LEU A 18 8.74 20.26 7.02
CA LEU A 18 7.77 19.17 6.94
C LEU A 18 7.54 18.76 5.49
N TRP A 19 7.33 19.75 4.61
CA TRP A 19 7.16 19.52 3.18
C TRP A 19 8.35 18.78 2.57
N ARG A 20 9.58 19.22 2.86
CA ARG A 20 10.79 18.56 2.35
C ARG A 20 10.87 17.10 2.79
N LEU A 21 10.60 16.82 4.07
CA LEU A 21 10.62 15.45 4.59
C LEU A 21 9.52 14.57 3.99
N MET A 22 8.35 15.15 3.66
CA MET A 22 7.24 14.42 3.03
C MET A 22 7.39 14.27 1.52
N SER A 23 8.23 15.09 0.88
CA SER A 23 8.45 15.03 -0.58
C SER A 23 9.28 13.83 -1.02
N GLU A 24 9.94 13.16 -0.09
CA GLU A 24 10.71 11.94 -0.34
C GLU A 24 9.79 10.72 -0.24
N CYS A 25 9.37 10.16 -1.38
CA CYS A 25 8.59 8.92 -1.43
C CYS A 25 9.40 7.72 -0.95
N ILE A 26 8.73 6.70 -0.42
CA ILE A 26 9.42 5.50 0.05
C ILE A 26 10.07 4.76 -1.14
N PRO A 27 11.39 4.47 -1.09
CA PRO A 27 12.06 3.78 -2.17
C PRO A 27 11.54 2.36 -2.41
N GLU A 28 11.44 1.97 -3.69
CA GLU A 28 10.95 0.66 -4.09
C GLU A 28 12.07 -0.37 -4.25
N ASP A 29 13.26 -0.16 -3.71
CA ASP A 29 14.34 -1.15 -3.77
C ASP A 29 14.15 -2.27 -2.74
N LYS A 30 14.77 -3.42 -3.00
CA LYS A 30 14.69 -4.60 -2.13
C LYS A 30 15.10 -4.29 -0.69
N VAL A 31 16.19 -3.55 -0.50
CA VAL A 31 16.75 -3.26 0.83
C VAL A 31 15.80 -2.37 1.63
N SER A 32 15.19 -1.37 0.99
CA SER A 32 14.18 -0.51 1.60
C SER A 32 12.91 -1.28 1.95
N ILE A 33 12.46 -2.21 1.08
CA ILE A 33 11.32 -3.08 1.40
C ILE A 33 11.62 -3.95 2.63
N GLN A 34 12.79 -4.59 2.69
CA GLN A 34 13.20 -5.39 3.86
C GLN A 34 13.22 -4.57 5.14
N ARG A 35 13.77 -3.35 5.10
CA ARG A 35 13.81 -2.44 6.24
C ARG A 35 12.41 -2.06 6.71
N GLU A 36 11.50 -1.74 5.78
CA GLU A 36 10.13 -1.38 6.12
C GLU A 36 9.35 -2.56 6.72
N ILE A 37 9.51 -3.77 6.19
CA ILE A 37 8.90 -4.97 6.78
C ILE A 37 9.40 -5.16 8.23
N VAL A 38 10.71 -5.10 8.47
CA VAL A 38 11.29 -5.24 9.81
C VAL A 38 10.81 -4.11 10.74
N ARG A 39 10.71 -2.89 10.22
CA ARG A 39 10.20 -1.74 10.96
C ARG A 39 8.77 -1.96 11.43
N HIS A 40 7.89 -2.49 10.58
CA HIS A 40 6.51 -2.80 10.97
C HIS A 40 6.44 -3.94 11.98
N VAL A 41 7.32 -4.92 11.91
CA VAL A 41 7.40 -5.99 12.92
C VAL A 41 7.71 -5.38 14.29
N GLU A 42 8.73 -4.53 14.37
CA GLU A 42 9.21 -3.99 15.66
C GLU A 42 8.29 -2.89 16.20
N TYR A 43 7.87 -1.94 15.37
CA TYR A 43 7.16 -0.74 15.84
C TYR A 43 5.64 -0.80 15.66
N THR A 44 5.13 -1.45 14.62
CA THR A 44 3.68 -1.52 14.36
C THR A 44 3.04 -2.71 15.07
N LEU A 45 3.67 -3.89 14.95
CA LEU A 45 3.17 -5.13 15.56
C LEU A 45 3.70 -5.37 16.97
N ALA A 46 4.63 -4.53 17.43
CA ALA A 46 5.28 -4.64 18.74
C ALA A 46 5.81 -6.06 19.03
N CYS A 47 6.32 -6.74 17.99
CA CYS A 47 6.79 -8.11 18.10
C CYS A 47 8.26 -8.14 18.55
N THR A 48 8.55 -9.05 19.47
CA THR A 48 9.93 -9.30 19.91
C THR A 48 10.72 -9.98 18.79
N ARG A 49 12.00 -9.64 18.66
CA ARG A 49 12.96 -10.21 17.67
C ARG A 49 13.09 -11.74 17.69
N LEU A 50 12.55 -12.41 18.72
CA LEU A 50 12.64 -13.84 18.93
C LEU A 50 11.35 -14.60 18.55
N ASN A 51 10.24 -13.90 18.34
CA ASN A 51 8.94 -14.51 18.04
C ASN A 51 8.43 -14.01 16.69
N PHE A 52 8.84 -14.69 15.63
CA PHE A 52 8.46 -14.35 14.27
C PHE A 52 7.68 -15.51 13.63
N ALA A 53 6.36 -15.33 13.56
CA ALA A 53 5.44 -16.28 12.95
C ALA A 53 4.99 -15.78 11.56
N LYS A 54 4.51 -16.70 10.70
CA LYS A 54 4.02 -16.36 9.34
C LYS A 54 2.96 -15.26 9.35
N LYS A 55 2.06 -15.28 10.33
CA LYS A 55 1.06 -14.22 10.53
C LYS A 55 1.67 -12.83 10.71
N HIS A 56 2.76 -12.72 11.47
CA HIS A 56 3.46 -11.45 11.67
C HIS A 56 4.17 -10.99 10.40
N ALA A 57 4.78 -11.93 9.65
CA ALA A 57 5.35 -11.66 8.33
C ALA A 57 4.31 -11.11 7.35
N PHE A 58 3.14 -11.75 7.28
CA PHE A 58 2.00 -11.30 6.47
C PHE A 58 1.56 -9.88 6.86
N GLN A 59 1.28 -9.65 8.16
CA GLN A 59 0.82 -8.34 8.63
C GLN A 59 1.83 -7.23 8.37
N ALA A 60 3.13 -7.48 8.61
CA ALA A 60 4.18 -6.51 8.37
C ALA A 60 4.34 -6.19 6.87
N THR A 61 4.24 -7.20 6.01
CA THR A 61 4.28 -7.03 4.55
C THR A 61 3.07 -6.21 4.07
N ALA A 62 1.88 -6.51 4.57
CA ALA A 62 0.67 -5.75 4.26
C ALA A 62 0.79 -4.27 4.68
N HIS A 63 1.37 -3.99 5.85
CA HIS A 63 1.64 -2.61 6.28
C HIS A 63 2.65 -1.90 5.38
N SER A 64 3.74 -2.58 5.00
CA SER A 64 4.74 -2.01 4.08
C SER A 64 4.13 -1.62 2.72
N LEU A 65 3.25 -2.47 2.17
CA LEU A 65 2.54 -2.16 0.92
C LEU A 65 1.52 -1.04 1.09
N ARG A 66 0.78 -1.05 2.20
CA ARG A 66 -0.20 -0.02 2.54
C ARG A 66 0.46 1.35 2.55
N ASP A 67 1.65 1.49 3.12
CA ASP A 67 2.31 2.79 3.22
C ASP A 67 2.64 3.36 1.82
N ARG A 68 3.07 2.52 0.87
CA ARG A 68 3.25 2.93 -0.55
C ARG A 68 1.94 3.31 -1.23
N MET A 69 0.86 2.58 -0.94
CA MET A 69 -0.45 2.90 -1.47
C MET A 69 -1.00 4.21 -0.92
N VAL A 70 -0.76 4.51 0.36
CA VAL A 70 -1.19 5.76 0.99
C VAL A 70 -0.50 6.96 0.35
N GLU A 71 0.79 6.87 0.02
CA GLU A 71 1.49 7.92 -0.73
C GLU A 71 0.80 8.21 -2.07
N ARG A 72 0.62 7.16 -2.89
CA ARG A 72 -0.03 7.30 -4.21
C ARG A 72 -1.50 7.77 -4.11
N PHE A 73 -2.21 7.34 -3.07
CA PHE A 73 -3.58 7.76 -2.81
C PHE A 73 -3.66 9.25 -2.49
N ASN A 74 -2.80 9.74 -1.60
CA ASN A 74 -2.76 11.16 -1.25
C ASN A 74 -2.42 12.03 -2.47
N ASP A 75 -1.44 11.61 -3.28
CA ASP A 75 -1.07 12.31 -4.51
C ASP A 75 -2.24 12.37 -5.51
N THR A 76 -2.98 11.26 -5.64
CA THR A 76 -4.13 11.19 -6.54
C THR A 76 -5.28 12.09 -6.07
N GLU A 77 -5.59 12.10 -4.76
CA GLU A 77 -6.62 12.98 -4.21
C GLU A 77 -6.24 14.46 -4.38
N GLN A 78 -4.98 14.83 -4.11
CA GLN A 78 -4.50 16.19 -4.31
C GLN A 78 -4.62 16.61 -5.78
N LEU A 79 -4.22 15.73 -6.72
CA LEU A 79 -4.37 15.98 -8.15
C LEU A 79 -5.84 16.21 -8.53
N PHE A 80 -6.76 15.41 -8.01
CA PHE A 80 -8.19 15.55 -8.29
C PHE A 80 -8.77 16.88 -7.78
N ASP A 81 -8.29 17.36 -6.64
CA ASP A 81 -8.68 18.66 -6.10
C ASP A 81 -8.11 19.82 -6.93
N ASP A 82 -6.84 19.73 -7.33
CA ASP A 82 -6.15 20.76 -8.12
C ASP A 82 -6.82 20.95 -9.49
N VAL A 83 -7.16 19.86 -10.17
CA VAL A 83 -7.82 19.91 -11.50
C VAL A 83 -9.34 20.05 -11.40
N ARG A 84 -9.91 20.07 -10.19
CA ARG A 84 -11.35 20.04 -9.92
C ARG A 84 -12.07 18.95 -10.73
N ALA A 85 -11.53 17.74 -10.68
CA ALA A 85 -12.05 16.61 -11.44
C ALA A 85 -13.52 16.33 -11.09
N ARG A 86 -14.33 15.99 -12.10
CA ARG A 86 -15.68 15.48 -11.86
C ARG A 86 -15.58 14.08 -11.26
N ARG A 87 -16.11 13.88 -10.06
CA ARG A 87 -16.08 12.61 -9.33
C ARG A 87 -17.32 11.76 -9.67
N VAL A 88 -17.14 10.45 -9.82
CA VAL A 88 -18.22 9.46 -9.96
C VAL A 88 -18.23 8.60 -8.71
N TYR A 89 -19.38 8.47 -8.05
CA TYR A 89 -19.53 7.69 -6.84
C TYR A 89 -20.32 6.42 -7.16
N TYR A 90 -19.67 5.27 -7.00
CA TYR A 90 -20.29 3.97 -7.19
C TYR A 90 -20.84 3.46 -5.85
N LEU A 91 -22.15 3.33 -5.73
CA LEU A 91 -22.81 2.85 -4.53
C LEU A 91 -23.28 1.40 -4.74
N SER A 92 -22.71 0.47 -3.98
CA SER A 92 -23.12 -0.93 -3.94
C SER A 92 -23.29 -1.37 -2.49
N LEU A 93 -24.22 -2.31 -2.27
CA LEU A 93 -24.44 -2.94 -0.96
C LEU A 93 -23.46 -4.08 -0.67
N GLU A 94 -22.79 -4.60 -1.71
CA GLU A 94 -21.84 -5.71 -1.60
C GLU A 94 -20.57 -5.40 -2.41
N PHE A 95 -19.42 -5.81 -1.87
CA PHE A 95 -18.12 -5.75 -2.54
C PHE A 95 -17.32 -7.01 -2.23
N LEU A 96 -16.97 -7.80 -3.25
CA LEU A 96 -16.24 -9.05 -3.09
C LEU A 96 -14.81 -8.90 -3.62
N MET A 97 -13.99 -8.19 -2.85
CA MET A 97 -12.61 -7.83 -3.22
C MET A 97 -11.69 -9.07 -3.30
N GLY A 98 -11.92 -10.06 -2.44
CA GLY A 98 -11.05 -11.22 -2.29
C GLY A 98 -9.76 -10.88 -1.52
N ARG A 99 -8.69 -11.62 -1.79
CA ARG A 99 -7.35 -11.38 -1.23
C ARG A 99 -6.76 -10.08 -1.78
N THR A 100 -6.43 -9.16 -0.89
CA THR A 100 -5.98 -7.80 -1.22
C THR A 100 -4.47 -7.75 -1.39
N LEU A 101 -3.71 -8.56 -0.66
CA LEU A 101 -2.24 -8.52 -0.68
C LEU A 101 -1.70 -8.80 -2.09
N SER A 102 -2.16 -9.86 -2.76
CA SER A 102 -1.72 -10.22 -4.11
C SER A 102 -2.07 -9.14 -5.13
N ASN A 103 -3.29 -8.59 -5.05
CA ASN A 103 -3.74 -7.52 -5.94
C ASN A 103 -2.89 -6.27 -5.72
N CYS A 104 -2.65 -5.86 -4.48
CA CYS A 104 -1.85 -4.67 -4.17
C CYS A 104 -0.42 -4.77 -4.69
N VAL A 105 0.25 -5.90 -4.46
CA VAL A 105 1.63 -6.10 -4.95
C VAL A 105 1.67 -6.07 -6.48
N HIS A 106 0.66 -6.66 -7.15
CA HIS A 106 0.56 -6.67 -8.59
C HIS A 106 0.29 -5.28 -9.17
N SER A 107 -0.68 -4.54 -8.63
CA SER A 107 -1.03 -3.19 -9.09
C SER A 107 0.09 -2.17 -8.87
N LEU A 108 0.94 -2.38 -7.86
CA LEU A 108 2.15 -1.57 -7.68
C LEU A 108 3.29 -1.98 -8.63
N GLY A 109 3.21 -3.15 -9.27
CA GLY A 109 4.28 -3.69 -10.13
C GLY A 109 5.50 -4.19 -9.34
N LEU A 110 5.32 -4.56 -8.06
CA LEU A 110 6.41 -4.86 -7.12
C LEU A 110 6.54 -6.35 -6.77
N VAL A 111 5.87 -7.24 -7.50
CA VAL A 111 5.84 -8.70 -7.22
C VAL A 111 7.23 -9.29 -7.08
N GLY A 112 8.11 -9.07 -8.07
CA GLY A 112 9.48 -9.60 -8.03
C GLY A 112 10.27 -9.06 -6.84
N LYS A 113 10.16 -7.76 -6.55
CA LYS A 113 10.93 -7.12 -5.48
C LYS A 113 10.49 -7.58 -4.09
N TYR A 114 9.18 -7.75 -3.87
CA TYR A 114 8.65 -8.30 -2.61
C TYR A 114 8.97 -9.79 -2.46
N SER A 115 8.90 -10.56 -3.55
CA SER A 115 9.28 -11.98 -3.54
C SER A 115 10.75 -12.16 -3.14
N GLU A 116 11.68 -11.45 -3.80
CA GLU A 116 13.10 -11.48 -3.46
C GLU A 116 13.40 -10.97 -2.04
N ALA A 117 12.75 -9.89 -1.62
CA ALA A 117 12.93 -9.31 -0.29
C ALA A 117 12.52 -10.30 0.82
N LEU A 118 11.38 -10.97 0.65
CA LEU A 118 10.84 -11.92 1.62
C LEU A 118 11.64 -13.23 1.64
N ASP A 119 12.09 -13.72 0.48
CA ASP A 119 12.88 -14.95 0.40
C ASP A 119 14.18 -14.82 1.21
N GLU A 120 14.87 -13.67 1.10
CA GLU A 120 16.05 -13.36 1.93
C GLU A 120 15.73 -13.16 3.42
N LEU A 121 14.48 -12.83 3.77
CA LEU A 121 13.99 -12.77 5.16
C LEU A 121 13.49 -14.13 5.67
N GLY A 122 13.50 -15.17 4.83
CA GLY A 122 13.10 -16.53 5.16
C GLY A 122 11.60 -16.83 4.98
N PHE A 123 10.89 -16.04 4.17
CA PHE A 123 9.45 -16.24 3.87
C PHE A 123 9.21 -16.26 2.37
N GLN A 124 8.28 -17.10 1.93
CA GLN A 124 7.81 -17.09 0.55
C GLN A 124 6.56 -16.21 0.45
N LEU A 125 6.51 -15.34 -0.56
CA LEU A 125 5.40 -14.42 -0.77
C LEU A 125 4.06 -15.19 -0.97
N GLU A 126 4.12 -16.33 -1.64
CA GLU A 126 2.99 -17.23 -1.88
C GLU A 126 2.40 -17.77 -0.57
N GLU A 127 3.25 -18.09 0.42
CA GLU A 127 2.78 -18.53 1.73
C GLU A 127 2.04 -17.41 2.47
N LEU A 128 2.47 -16.14 2.28
CA LEU A 128 1.81 -15.01 2.93
C LEU A 128 0.45 -14.70 2.30
N TYR A 129 0.24 -15.02 1.02
CA TYR A 129 -1.09 -14.90 0.41
C TYR A 129 -2.12 -15.86 1.04
N GLU A 130 -1.69 -17.04 1.50
CA GLU A 130 -2.57 -18.00 2.18
C GLU A 130 -2.93 -17.59 3.61
N GLU A 131 -2.11 -16.76 4.25
CA GLU A 131 -2.40 -16.21 5.59
C GLU A 131 -3.48 -15.12 5.56
N GLU A 132 -3.75 -14.54 4.39
CA GLU A 132 -4.76 -13.51 4.22
C GLU A 132 -6.18 -14.10 4.31
N LYS A 133 -6.99 -13.53 5.20
CA LYS A 133 -8.41 -13.85 5.29
C LYS A 133 -9.19 -13.01 4.29
N ASP A 134 -10.04 -13.65 3.50
CA ASP A 134 -10.94 -12.95 2.58
C ASP A 134 -11.84 -11.96 3.34
N ALA A 135 -11.96 -10.74 2.79
CA ALA A 135 -12.89 -9.76 3.30
C ALA A 135 -14.33 -10.18 2.98
N ALA A 136 -15.09 -10.57 3.99
CA ALA A 136 -16.50 -10.98 3.87
C ALA A 136 -17.46 -9.77 3.70
N LEU A 137 -17.24 -8.98 2.65
CA LEU A 137 -18.00 -7.76 2.32
C LEU A 137 -19.07 -7.97 1.23
N GLY A 138 -19.32 -9.22 0.83
CA GLY A 138 -20.33 -9.60 -0.15
C GLY A 138 -20.46 -11.11 -0.24
N ASN A 139 -21.52 -11.59 -0.89
CA ASN A 139 -21.82 -13.03 -0.97
C ASN A 139 -21.97 -13.54 -2.41
N GLY A 140 -22.31 -12.66 -3.36
CA GLY A 140 -22.69 -13.05 -4.72
C GLY A 140 -21.92 -12.36 -5.86
N GLY A 141 -22.32 -12.68 -7.09
CA GLY A 141 -21.70 -12.13 -8.31
C GLY A 141 -21.87 -10.61 -8.48
N LEU A 142 -22.88 -10.01 -7.85
CA LEU A 142 -23.04 -8.55 -7.80
C LEU A 142 -21.85 -7.88 -7.11
N GLY A 143 -21.42 -8.42 -5.96
CA GLY A 143 -20.25 -7.91 -5.24
C GLY A 143 -18.95 -8.09 -6.03
N ARG A 144 -18.85 -9.13 -6.86
CA ARG A 144 -17.68 -9.34 -7.74
C ARG A 144 -17.67 -8.38 -8.94
N LEU A 145 -18.83 -8.08 -9.53
CA LEU A 145 -18.94 -7.05 -10.57
C LEU A 145 -18.55 -5.67 -10.05
N ALA A 146 -19.03 -5.31 -8.86
CA ALA A 146 -18.64 -4.08 -8.18
C ALA A 146 -17.13 -4.01 -7.93
N ALA A 147 -16.52 -5.11 -7.51
CA ALA A 147 -15.07 -5.21 -7.33
C ALA A 147 -14.30 -5.01 -8.64
N CYS A 148 -14.70 -5.68 -9.72
CA CYS A 148 -14.06 -5.59 -11.03
C CYS A 148 -14.21 -4.21 -11.70
N PHE A 149 -15.14 -3.36 -11.27
CA PHE A 149 -15.21 -1.97 -11.74
C PHE A 149 -14.26 -1.02 -10.99
N MET A 150 -13.74 -1.42 -9.83
CA MET A 150 -12.81 -0.60 -9.05
C MET A 150 -11.33 -0.95 -9.30
N ASP A 151 -11.06 -2.14 -9.83
CA ASP A 151 -9.72 -2.60 -10.25
C ASP A 151 -9.37 -2.06 -11.65
#